data_AF-A0A7Y5KD76-F1
#
_entry.id   AF-A0A7Y5KD76-F1
#
_cell.length_a   1.000
_cell.length_b   1.000
_cell.length_c   1.000
_cell.angle_alpha   90.00
_cell.angle_beta   90.00
_cell.angle_gamma   90.00
#
_symmetry.space_group_name_H-M   'P 1'
#
loop_
_entity.id
_entity.type
_entity.pdbx_description
1 polymer ?
#
loop_
_entity_poly.entity_id
_entity_poly.type
_entity_poly.pdbx_seq_one_letter_code
_entity_poly.pdbx_strand_id
1 'polypeptide(L)'
;MSKSPSPLSLREMLRYCCEPSSPYWNYAWNEFNKRYKQYIYGSVKRCCYAWQAPHVKKQLSEVVNDIVEIIFEKLCVDDYKVLRGFEGEDNESMFHSWLATICYRTSNRYLRQKWFDTVLDERAMAGGESAYSANSEFIREIYETVVRLLRTLPKRKTDVRERDINIFLLYTFAGFSDSMLRASGCLHALGYRVVDVVIHRLRKELAPYRDYF
;
A
#
# COMPACT_ATOMS: atom_id res chain seq x y z
N MET A 1 1.93 25.25 40.36
CA MET A 1 1.30 24.09 39.69
C MET A 1 0.58 24.60 38.45
N SER A 2 1.20 24.51 37.28
CA SER A 2 0.55 24.82 36.00
C SER A 2 -0.49 23.74 35.70
N LYS A 3 -1.76 24.10 35.54
CA LYS A 3 -2.80 23.16 35.12
C LYS A 3 -2.39 22.54 33.78
N SER A 4 -2.44 21.21 33.69
CA SER A 4 -2.24 20.51 32.43
C SER A 4 -3.28 21.03 31.41
N PRO A 5 -2.87 21.41 30.19
CA PRO A 5 -3.78 21.89 29.17
C PRO A 5 -4.85 20.83 28.89
N SER A 6 -6.08 21.29 28.63
CA SER A 6 -7.19 20.43 28.21
C SER A 6 -6.82 19.71 26.91
N PRO A 7 -7.19 18.43 26.74
CA PRO A 7 -6.93 17.70 25.51
C PRO A 7 -7.59 18.39 24.32
N LEU A 8 -6.88 18.49 23.19
CA LEU A 8 -7.39 19.11 21.96
C LEU A 8 -8.55 18.29 21.39
N SER A 9 -9.53 18.96 20.77
CA SER A 9 -10.45 18.27 19.86
C SER A 9 -9.69 17.69 18.65
N LEU A 10 -10.26 16.69 17.98
CA LEU A 10 -9.66 16.11 16.77
C LEU A 10 -9.37 17.20 15.73
N ARG A 11 -10.36 18.05 15.42
CA ARG A 11 -10.22 19.21 14.53
C ARG A 11 -9.04 20.12 14.92
N GLU A 12 -8.96 20.54 16.17
CA GLU A 12 -7.87 21.42 16.62
C GLU A 12 -6.51 20.76 16.51
N MET A 13 -6.42 19.49 16.92
CA MET A 13 -5.19 18.71 16.83
C MET A 13 -4.75 18.54 15.39
N LEU A 14 -5.64 18.17 14.45
CA LEU A 14 -5.30 18.04 13.04
C LEU A 14 -4.88 19.38 12.43
N ARG A 15 -5.63 20.45 12.71
CA ARG A 15 -5.28 21.80 12.25
C ARG A 15 -3.89 22.21 12.72
N TYR A 16 -3.61 22.10 14.02
CA TYR A 16 -2.31 22.48 14.57
C TYR A 16 -1.18 21.55 14.15
N CYS A 17 -1.42 20.25 13.91
CA CYS A 17 -0.41 19.36 13.32
C CYS A 17 0.04 19.83 11.93
N CYS A 18 -0.86 20.46 11.18
CA CYS A 18 -0.63 20.92 9.81
C CYS A 18 -0.10 22.38 9.71
N GLU A 19 0.12 23.06 10.84
CA GLU A 19 0.58 24.46 10.91
C GLU A 19 1.89 24.55 11.71
N PRO A 20 3.07 24.36 11.10
CA PRO A 20 4.37 24.43 11.79
C PRO A 20 4.65 25.76 12.50
N SER A 21 4.05 26.86 12.03
CA SER A 21 4.14 28.18 12.65
C SER A 21 3.24 28.35 13.88
N SER A 22 2.33 27.39 14.16
CA SER A 22 1.44 27.47 15.31
C SER A 22 2.21 27.25 16.61
N PRO A 23 1.96 28.05 17.67
CA PRO A 23 2.56 27.82 18.98
C PRO A 23 2.11 26.48 19.60
N TYR A 24 1.04 25.87 19.08
CA TYR A 24 0.52 24.59 19.53
C TYR A 24 1.04 23.40 18.72
N TRP A 25 1.88 23.60 17.70
CA TRP A 25 2.34 22.54 16.79
C TRP A 25 2.95 21.33 17.51
N ASN A 26 3.91 21.59 18.42
CA ASN A 26 4.55 20.54 19.22
C ASN A 26 3.56 19.81 20.14
N TYR A 27 2.63 20.55 20.74
CA TYR A 27 1.63 19.98 21.64
C TYR A 27 0.65 19.07 20.87
N ALA A 28 0.21 19.52 19.70
CA ALA A 28 -0.69 18.76 18.83
C ALA A 28 -0.05 17.46 18.33
N TRP A 29 1.22 17.48 17.89
CA TRP A 29 1.92 16.26 17.47
C TRP A 29 2.18 15.30 18.63
N ASN A 30 2.49 15.82 19.82
CA ASN A 30 2.62 14.99 21.02
C ASN A 30 1.30 14.32 21.38
N GLU A 31 0.18 15.05 21.28
CA GLU A 31 -1.15 14.51 21.51
C GLU A 31 -1.55 13.49 20.44
N PHE A 32 -1.28 13.77 19.16
CA PHE A 32 -1.48 12.84 18.05
C PHE A 32 -0.73 11.53 18.29
N ASN A 33 0.56 11.62 18.62
CA ASN A 33 1.40 10.46 18.91
C ASN A 33 0.87 9.67 20.11
N LYS A 34 0.45 10.36 21.17
CA LYS A 34 -0.13 9.72 22.35
C LYS A 34 -1.41 8.95 22.01
N ARG A 35 -2.27 9.52 21.16
CA ARG A 35 -3.58 8.92 20.80
C ARG A 35 -3.45 7.80 19.77
N TYR A 36 -2.72 8.01 18.67
CA TYR A 36 -2.80 7.13 17.50
C TYR A 36 -1.54 6.31 17.23
N LYS A 37 -0.39 6.57 17.86
CA LYS A 37 0.83 5.78 17.59
C LYS A 37 0.59 4.30 17.82
N GLN A 38 0.05 3.92 18.99
CA GLN A 38 -0.26 2.51 19.29
C GLN A 38 -1.29 1.91 18.33
N TYR A 39 -2.26 2.70 17.88
CA TYR A 39 -3.24 2.28 16.88
C TYR A 39 -2.60 1.99 15.51
N ILE A 40 -1.70 2.86 15.05
CA ILE A 40 -0.93 2.66 13.82
C ILE A 40 -0.08 1.39 13.94
N TYR A 41 0.68 1.24 15.03
CA TYR A 41 1.47 0.03 15.31
C TYR A 41 0.62 -1.24 15.27
N GLY A 42 -0.52 -1.26 15.97
CA GLY A 42 -1.43 -2.41 15.99
C GLY A 42 -2.03 -2.73 14.62
N SER A 43 -2.27 -1.72 13.78
CA SER A 43 -2.77 -1.90 12.42
C SER A 43 -1.70 -2.44 11.47
N VAL A 44 -0.48 -1.92 11.54
CA VAL A 44 0.68 -2.40 10.76
C VAL A 44 1.05 -3.82 11.14
N LYS A 45 1.12 -4.12 12.46
CA LYS A 45 1.45 -5.45 12.98
C LYS A 45 0.47 -6.51 12.49
N ARG A 46 -0.85 -6.21 12.50
CA ARG A 46 -1.89 -7.09 11.94
C ARG A 46 -1.67 -7.37 10.45
N CYS A 47 -1.32 -6.35 9.67
CA CYS A 47 -1.01 -6.53 8.25
C CYS A 47 0.22 -7.42 8.05
N CYS A 48 1.28 -7.21 8.84
CA CYS A 48 2.50 -8.01 8.76
C CYS A 48 2.24 -9.49 9.12
N TYR A 49 1.43 -9.77 10.14
CA TYR A 49 1.04 -11.15 10.46
C TYR A 49 0.23 -11.81 9.35
N ALA A 50 -0.71 -11.09 8.73
CA ALA A 50 -1.49 -11.62 7.62
C ALA A 50 -0.61 -12.01 6.41
N TRP A 51 0.49 -11.28 6.20
CA TRP A 51 1.48 -11.57 5.17
C TRP A 51 2.48 -12.68 5.55
N GLN A 52 2.37 -13.25 6.76
CA GLN A 52 3.40 -14.12 7.32
C GLN A 52 4.80 -13.48 7.20
N ALA A 53 4.90 -12.19 7.56
CA ALA A 53 6.15 -11.44 7.49
C ALA A 53 7.37 -12.05 8.20
N PRO A 54 7.32 -13.06 9.11
CA PRO A 54 8.51 -13.79 9.54
C PRO A 54 9.33 -14.42 8.40
N HIS A 55 8.75 -14.59 7.20
CA HIS A 55 9.50 -15.02 6.00
C HIS A 55 10.40 -13.93 5.43
N VAL A 56 10.13 -12.66 5.74
CA VAL A 56 11.06 -11.57 5.48
C VAL A 56 12.16 -11.71 6.52
N LYS A 57 13.40 -11.99 6.10
CA LYS A 57 14.57 -12.30 6.97
C LYS A 57 14.85 -11.31 8.13
N LYS A 58 14.17 -10.17 8.16
CA LYS A 58 14.23 -9.16 9.24
C LYS A 58 13.37 -9.57 10.44
N GLN A 59 13.73 -9.06 11.61
CA GLN A 59 12.84 -9.21 12.77
C GLN A 59 11.53 -8.46 12.52
N LEU A 60 10.39 -9.07 12.87
CA LEU A 60 9.06 -8.47 12.68
C LEU A 60 8.95 -7.04 13.24
N SER A 61 9.61 -6.77 14.37
CA SER A 61 9.68 -5.45 14.99
C SER A 61 10.33 -4.40 14.09
N GLU A 62 11.39 -4.74 13.37
CA GLU A 62 12.08 -3.83 12.44
C GLU A 62 11.19 -3.50 11.25
N VAL A 63 10.55 -4.51 10.64
CA VAL A 63 9.62 -4.31 9.52
C VAL A 63 8.45 -3.42 9.94
N VAL A 64 7.90 -3.65 11.14
CA VAL A 64 6.81 -2.81 11.67
C VAL A 64 7.29 -1.37 11.87
N ASN A 65 8.48 -1.16 12.44
CA ASN A 65 9.03 0.18 12.64
C ASN A 65 9.27 0.91 11.30
N ASP A 66 9.91 0.24 10.33
CA ASP A 66 10.13 0.79 8.98
C ASP A 66 8.81 1.27 8.36
N ILE A 67 7.74 0.46 8.44
CA ILE A 67 6.43 0.83 7.87
C ILE A 67 5.79 1.99 8.64
N VAL A 68 5.90 2.00 9.98
CA VAL A 68 5.36 3.08 10.81
C VAL A 68 6.04 4.41 10.47
N GLU A 69 7.36 4.42 10.32
CA GLU A 69 8.12 5.61 9.90
C GLU A 69 7.64 6.13 8.54
N ILE A 70 7.47 5.24 7.55
CA ILE A 70 6.94 5.60 6.23
C ILE A 70 5.51 6.18 6.34
N ILE A 71 4.67 5.68 7.25
CA ILE A 71 3.33 6.23 7.48
C ILE A 71 3.43 7.66 8.03
N PHE A 72 4.27 7.89 9.04
CA PHE A 72 4.46 9.24 9.59
C PHE A 72 5.05 10.21 8.57
N GLU A 73 6.06 9.79 7.80
CA GLU A 73 6.60 10.57 6.70
C GLU A 73 5.49 10.95 5.71
N LYS A 74 4.67 9.98 5.30
CA LYS A 74 3.55 10.19 4.38
C LYS A 74 2.48 11.16 4.91
N LEU A 75 2.26 11.20 6.22
CA LEU A 75 1.34 12.17 6.84
C LEU A 75 1.92 13.59 6.83
N CYS A 76 3.25 13.73 6.81
CA CYS A 76 3.97 15.00 6.84
C CYS A 76 4.37 15.55 5.45
N VAL A 77 4.51 14.68 4.45
CA VAL A 77 4.90 15.04 3.07
C VAL A 77 3.91 16.01 2.43
N ASP A 78 4.41 16.84 1.49
CA ASP A 78 3.66 17.83 0.72
C ASP A 78 2.88 18.82 1.62
N ASP A 79 3.53 19.38 2.65
CA ASP A 79 2.90 20.30 3.60
C ASP A 79 1.63 19.72 4.23
N TYR A 80 1.76 18.48 4.73
CA TYR A 80 0.68 17.75 5.42
C TYR A 80 -0.57 17.54 4.55
N LYS A 81 -0.44 17.53 3.22
CA LYS A 81 -1.56 17.42 2.27
C LYS A 81 -2.50 16.26 2.58
N VAL A 82 -1.97 15.12 3.02
CA VAL A 82 -2.77 13.94 3.37
C VAL A 82 -3.65 14.22 4.58
N LEU A 83 -3.10 14.81 5.64
CA LEU A 83 -3.86 15.18 6.84
C LEU A 83 -4.89 16.28 6.56
N ARG A 84 -4.51 17.34 5.83
CA ARG A 84 -5.41 18.44 5.44
C ARG A 84 -6.55 17.99 4.52
N GLY A 85 -6.36 16.90 3.77
CA GLY A 85 -7.38 16.34 2.88
C GLY A 85 -8.45 15.50 3.59
N PHE A 86 -8.41 15.37 4.92
CA PHE A 86 -9.40 14.62 5.68
C PHE A 86 -10.61 15.51 6.05
N GLU A 87 -11.79 15.19 5.52
CA GLU A 87 -13.00 16.02 5.69
C GLU A 87 -13.81 15.72 6.97
N GLY A 88 -13.49 14.64 7.68
CA GLY A 88 -14.27 14.14 8.83
C GLY A 88 -13.78 14.61 10.19
N GLU A 89 -13.26 15.83 10.31
CA GLU A 89 -12.48 16.33 11.46
C GLU A 89 -13.20 16.33 12.82
N ASP A 90 -14.54 16.26 12.82
CA ASP A 90 -15.35 16.19 14.04
C ASP A 90 -15.69 14.74 14.47
N ASN A 91 -15.28 13.74 13.69
CA ASN A 91 -15.64 12.34 13.90
C ASN A 91 -14.42 11.43 14.05
N GLU A 92 -14.10 11.12 15.30
CA GLU A 92 -13.00 10.24 15.70
C GLU A 92 -13.06 8.86 15.01
N SER A 93 -14.24 8.26 14.88
CA SER A 93 -14.42 6.95 14.26
C SER A 93 -14.11 6.96 12.76
N MET A 94 -14.52 8.04 12.06
CA MET A 94 -14.15 8.24 10.66
C MET A 94 -12.65 8.44 10.51
N PHE A 95 -12.01 9.17 11.43
CA PHE A 95 -10.57 9.38 11.42
C PHE A 95 -9.80 8.07 11.61
N HIS A 96 -10.21 7.23 12.57
CA HIS A 96 -9.66 5.89 12.75
C HIS A 96 -9.76 5.04 11.47
N SER A 97 -10.94 5.01 10.84
CA SER A 97 -11.16 4.23 9.61
C SER A 97 -10.30 4.73 8.45
N TRP A 98 -10.18 6.04 8.32
CA TRP A 98 -9.31 6.69 7.33
C TRP A 98 -7.83 6.36 7.58
N LEU A 99 -7.36 6.50 8.82
CA LEU A 99 -5.99 6.19 9.21
C LEU A 99 -5.65 4.70 9.04
N ALA A 100 -6.59 3.80 9.36
CA ALA A 100 -6.46 2.37 9.10
C ALA A 100 -6.23 2.07 7.62
N THR A 101 -6.95 2.78 6.74
CA THR A 101 -6.81 2.64 5.29
C THR A 101 -5.41 3.05 4.83
N ILE A 102 -4.86 4.14 5.39
CA ILE A 102 -3.46 4.56 5.11
C ILE A 102 -2.48 3.49 5.61
N CYS A 103 -2.66 3.00 6.83
CA CYS A 103 -1.82 1.95 7.41
C CYS A 103 -1.82 0.70 6.54
N TYR A 104 -3.00 0.21 6.16
CA TYR A 104 -3.17 -0.98 5.35
C TYR A 104 -2.52 -0.83 3.97
N ARG A 105 -2.81 0.27 3.25
CA ARG A 105 -2.25 0.50 1.91
C ARG A 105 -0.73 0.64 1.94
N THR A 106 -0.19 1.34 2.93
CA THR A 106 1.25 1.56 3.07
C THR A 106 1.96 0.25 3.45
N SER A 107 1.41 -0.50 4.41
CA SER A 107 1.93 -1.81 4.81
C SER A 107 1.96 -2.79 3.62
N ASN A 108 0.84 -2.93 2.90
CA ASN A 108 0.76 -3.84 1.75
C ASN A 108 1.76 -3.46 0.66
N ARG A 109 1.92 -2.16 0.38
CA ARG A 109 2.89 -1.69 -0.62
C ARG A 109 4.32 -2.05 -0.20
N TYR A 110 4.70 -1.74 1.04
CA TYR A 110 6.04 -2.04 1.56
C TYR A 110 6.32 -3.56 1.56
N LEU A 111 5.41 -4.35 2.14
CA LEU A 111 5.56 -5.80 2.26
C LEU A 111 5.65 -6.45 0.88
N ARG A 112 4.81 -6.02 -0.06
CA ARG A 112 4.86 -6.48 -1.45
C ARG A 112 6.22 -6.17 -2.08
N GLN A 113 6.70 -4.93 -1.97
CA GLN A 113 7.99 -4.54 -2.54
C GLN A 113 9.13 -5.38 -1.95
N LYS A 114 9.18 -5.53 -0.61
CA LYS A 114 10.20 -6.36 0.05
C LYS A 114 10.11 -7.84 -0.31
N TRP A 115 8.91 -8.36 -0.50
CA TRP A 115 8.71 -9.71 -0.97
C TRP A 115 9.29 -9.89 -2.39
N PHE A 116 9.02 -8.96 -3.31
CA PHE A 116 9.64 -9.00 -4.64
C PHE A 116 11.16 -8.90 -4.59
N ASP A 117 11.70 -7.97 -3.81
CA ASP A 117 13.15 -7.81 -3.65
C ASP A 117 13.78 -9.13 -3.16
N THR A 118 13.18 -9.76 -2.14
CA THR A 118 13.65 -11.04 -1.59
C THR A 118 13.56 -12.17 -2.62
N VAL A 119 12.46 -12.27 -3.36
CA VAL A 119 12.27 -13.30 -4.41
C VAL A 119 13.27 -13.12 -5.55
N LEU A 120 13.56 -11.88 -5.95
CA LEU A 120 14.54 -11.59 -6.99
C LEU A 120 15.97 -11.92 -6.52
N ASP A 121 16.33 -11.50 -5.31
CA ASP A 121 17.64 -11.78 -4.71
C ASP A 121 17.88 -13.28 -4.53
N GLU A 122 16.87 -14.01 -4.06
CA GLU A 122 16.98 -15.45 -3.89
C GLU A 122 17.00 -16.21 -5.19
N ARG A 123 16.33 -15.75 -6.26
CA ARG A 123 16.52 -16.32 -7.60
C ARG A 123 17.91 -16.05 -8.17
N ALA A 124 18.51 -14.91 -7.84
CA ALA A 124 19.89 -14.61 -8.23
C ALA A 124 20.91 -15.48 -7.48
N MET A 125 20.59 -15.88 -6.24
CA MET A 125 21.50 -16.61 -5.35
C MET A 125 21.26 -18.14 -5.32
N ALA A 126 20.04 -18.60 -5.56
CA ALA A 126 19.63 -19.99 -5.45
C ALA A 126 19.28 -20.56 -6.84
N GLY A 127 20.25 -21.26 -7.44
CA GLY A 127 19.95 -22.35 -8.38
C GLY A 127 19.36 -23.59 -7.68
N GLY A 128 18.53 -23.41 -6.63
CA GLY A 128 18.12 -24.48 -5.72
C GLY A 128 16.70 -24.30 -5.20
N GLU A 129 15.85 -25.25 -5.56
CA GLU A 129 14.48 -25.45 -5.09
C GLU A 129 14.47 -25.84 -3.61
N SER A 130 13.53 -25.33 -2.78
CA SER A 130 12.80 -26.23 -1.83
C SER A 130 11.76 -25.54 -0.90
N ALA A 131 11.92 -24.33 -0.37
CA ALA A 131 11.03 -23.90 0.73
C ALA A 131 9.81 -23.05 0.34
N TYR A 132 9.69 -22.62 -0.92
CA TYR A 132 8.70 -21.62 -1.36
C TYR A 132 7.34 -22.17 -1.83
N SER A 133 7.16 -23.50 -1.87
CA SER A 133 6.08 -24.13 -2.66
C SER A 133 4.67 -23.63 -2.30
N ALA A 134 4.23 -23.75 -1.05
CA ALA A 134 2.80 -23.64 -0.73
C ALA A 134 2.19 -22.23 -0.93
N ASN A 135 2.87 -21.16 -0.49
CA ASN A 135 2.34 -19.79 -0.66
C ASN A 135 2.64 -19.24 -2.08
N SER A 136 3.72 -19.70 -2.71
CA SER A 136 3.96 -19.40 -4.12
C SER A 136 2.95 -20.09 -5.03
N GLU A 137 2.50 -21.30 -4.68
CA GLU A 137 1.49 -22.03 -5.43
C GLU A 137 0.14 -21.35 -5.38
N PHE A 138 -0.31 -20.85 -4.23
CA PHE A 138 -1.56 -20.11 -4.13
C PHE A 138 -1.51 -18.79 -4.92
N ILE A 139 -0.44 -18.00 -4.78
CA ILE A 139 -0.27 -16.75 -5.56
C ILE A 139 -0.17 -17.06 -7.05
N ARG A 140 0.52 -18.14 -7.43
CA ARG A 140 0.62 -18.63 -8.80
C ARG A 140 -0.74 -19.09 -9.32
N GLU A 141 -1.54 -19.77 -8.53
CA GLU A 141 -2.87 -20.23 -8.90
C GLU A 141 -3.84 -19.06 -9.11
N ILE A 142 -3.82 -18.06 -8.22
CA ILE A 142 -4.56 -16.80 -8.43
C ILE A 142 -4.08 -16.11 -9.71
N TYR A 143 -2.76 -15.99 -9.88
CA TYR A 143 -2.17 -15.39 -11.06
C TYR A 143 -2.63 -16.10 -12.34
N GLU A 144 -2.50 -17.43 -12.40
CA GLU A 144 -2.88 -18.26 -13.54
C GLU A 144 -4.38 -18.17 -13.80
N THR A 145 -5.20 -18.15 -12.74
CA THR A 145 -6.65 -18.01 -12.83
C THR A 145 -7.03 -16.64 -13.41
N VAL A 146 -6.46 -15.55 -12.89
CA VAL A 146 -6.68 -14.20 -13.41
C VAL A 146 -6.24 -14.10 -14.87
N VAL A 147 -5.05 -14.60 -15.22
CA VAL A 147 -4.57 -14.61 -16.61
C VAL A 147 -5.51 -15.42 -17.51
N ARG A 148 -5.97 -16.58 -17.05
CA ARG A 148 -6.90 -17.43 -17.79
C ARG A 148 -8.22 -16.70 -18.04
N LEU A 149 -8.84 -16.14 -17.01
CA LEU A 149 -10.06 -15.33 -17.14
C LEU A 149 -9.84 -14.15 -18.10
N LEU A 150 -8.76 -13.40 -17.90
CA LEU A 150 -8.42 -12.27 -18.75
C LEU A 150 -8.08 -12.66 -20.18
N ARG A 151 -7.79 -13.93 -20.50
CA ARG A 151 -7.62 -14.45 -21.87
C ARG A 151 -8.91 -15.04 -22.46
N THR A 152 -9.84 -15.53 -21.62
CA THR A 152 -11.11 -16.12 -22.06
C THR A 152 -12.21 -15.09 -22.33
N LEU A 153 -12.12 -13.86 -21.81
CA LEU A 153 -13.08 -12.79 -22.14
C LEU A 153 -13.17 -12.57 -23.67
N PRO A 154 -14.31 -12.13 -24.21
CA PRO A 154 -14.52 -11.96 -25.66
C PRO A 154 -13.40 -11.16 -26.33
N LYS A 155 -12.87 -11.66 -27.46
CA LYS A 155 -11.76 -11.03 -28.18
C LYS A 155 -12.13 -9.61 -28.64
N ARG A 156 -11.43 -8.60 -28.13
CA ARG A 156 -11.20 -7.35 -28.87
C ARG A 156 -10.06 -7.58 -29.87
N LYS A 157 -10.03 -6.83 -30.97
CA LYS A 157 -8.98 -6.89 -32.01
C LYS A 157 -7.57 -6.94 -31.36
N THR A 158 -6.75 -7.87 -31.82
CA THR A 158 -6.02 -8.83 -30.99
C THR A 158 -4.59 -8.49 -30.55
N ASP A 159 -4.03 -7.30 -30.82
CA ASP A 159 -2.60 -7.08 -30.52
C ASP A 159 -2.31 -6.50 -29.13
N VAL A 160 -3.32 -5.93 -28.48
CA VAL A 160 -3.12 -5.11 -27.28
C VAL A 160 -3.35 -5.90 -25.98
N ARG A 161 -3.97 -7.08 -26.07
CA ARG A 161 -4.47 -7.80 -24.90
C ARG A 161 -3.35 -8.33 -24.00
N GLU A 162 -2.35 -8.98 -24.56
CA GLU A 162 -1.24 -9.53 -23.78
C GLU A 162 -0.41 -8.41 -23.12
N ARG A 163 -0.22 -7.29 -23.83
CA ARG A 163 0.38 -6.08 -23.25
C ARG A 163 -0.40 -5.60 -22.04
N ASP A 164 -1.73 -5.51 -22.18
CA ASP A 164 -2.59 -4.99 -21.13
C ASP A 164 -2.67 -5.94 -19.92
N ILE A 165 -2.68 -7.25 -20.16
CA ILE A 165 -2.52 -8.28 -19.11
C ILE A 165 -1.19 -8.08 -18.40
N ASN A 166 -0.08 -7.95 -19.13
CA ASN A 166 1.25 -7.75 -18.53
C ASN A 166 1.32 -6.47 -17.68
N ILE A 167 0.78 -5.34 -18.18
CA ILE A 167 0.66 -4.09 -17.41
C ILE A 167 -0.13 -4.34 -16.12
N PHE A 168 -1.28 -5.02 -16.21
CA PHE A 168 -2.10 -5.33 -15.05
C PHE A 168 -1.41 -6.23 -14.04
N LEU A 169 -0.68 -7.23 -14.50
CA LEU A 169 0.05 -8.14 -13.64
C LEU A 169 1.21 -7.44 -12.92
N LEU A 170 2.02 -6.69 -13.67
CA LEU A 170 3.12 -5.92 -13.11
C LEU A 170 2.63 -4.87 -12.10
N TYR A 171 1.52 -4.20 -12.38
CA TYR A 171 0.92 -3.23 -11.47
C TYR A 171 0.29 -3.91 -10.24
N THR A 172 -0.55 -4.93 -10.46
CA THR A 172 -1.43 -5.50 -9.42
C THR A 172 -0.75 -6.55 -8.58
N PHE A 173 0.05 -7.42 -9.20
CA PHE A 173 0.80 -8.46 -8.49
C PHE A 173 2.20 -7.97 -8.18
N ALA A 174 2.93 -7.39 -9.14
CA ALA A 174 4.32 -6.94 -8.94
C ALA A 174 4.47 -5.58 -8.24
N GLY A 175 3.39 -4.82 -8.06
CA GLY A 175 3.42 -3.53 -7.36
C GLY A 175 4.18 -2.42 -8.11
N PHE A 176 4.39 -2.57 -9.42
CA PHE A 176 5.08 -1.57 -10.22
C PHE A 176 4.27 -0.27 -10.24
N SER A 177 4.94 0.86 -10.01
CA SER A 177 4.34 2.17 -10.24
C SER A 177 4.21 2.44 -11.74
N ASP A 178 3.40 3.42 -12.08
CA ASP A 178 3.27 3.95 -13.44
C ASP A 178 4.63 4.42 -14.02
N SER A 179 5.48 5.04 -13.19
CA SER A 179 6.85 5.40 -13.57
C SER A 179 7.74 4.17 -13.83
N MET A 180 7.66 3.12 -13.01
CA MET A 180 8.45 1.88 -13.19
C MET A 180 8.02 1.13 -14.45
N LEU A 181 6.71 1.08 -14.72
CA LEU A 181 6.19 0.47 -15.95
C LEU A 181 6.72 1.20 -17.19
N ARG A 182 6.68 2.53 -17.21
CA ARG A 182 7.23 3.31 -18.32
C ARG A 182 8.75 3.24 -18.46
N ALA A 183 9.47 3.05 -17.36
CA ALA A 183 10.91 2.84 -17.39
C ALA A 183 11.29 1.45 -17.97
N SER A 184 10.33 0.52 -18.06
CA SER A 184 10.60 -0.79 -18.67
C SER A 184 10.74 -0.68 -20.19
N GLY A 185 11.80 -1.28 -20.75
CA GLY A 185 12.15 -1.13 -22.16
C GLY A 185 11.04 -1.57 -23.14
N CYS A 186 10.18 -2.51 -22.76
CA CYS A 186 9.06 -2.96 -23.61
C CYS A 186 7.80 -2.08 -23.51
N LEU A 187 7.73 -1.16 -22.53
CA LEU A 187 6.56 -0.31 -22.29
C LEU A 187 6.89 1.20 -22.29
N HIS A 188 8.10 1.58 -22.69
CA HIS A 188 8.52 2.99 -22.75
C HIS A 188 7.66 3.85 -23.68
N ALA A 189 7.07 3.24 -24.72
CA ALA A 189 6.17 3.90 -25.67
C ALA A 189 4.72 4.05 -25.18
N LEU A 190 4.41 3.65 -23.93
CA LEU A 190 3.07 3.82 -23.38
C LEU A 190 2.77 5.30 -23.12
N GLY A 191 1.62 5.77 -23.62
CA GLY A 191 1.09 7.07 -23.24
C GLY A 191 0.79 7.15 -21.73
N TYR A 192 0.86 8.36 -21.17
CA TYR A 192 0.76 8.61 -19.72
C TYR A 192 -0.51 8.05 -19.06
N ARG A 193 -1.60 7.90 -19.83
CA ARG A 193 -2.89 7.39 -19.35
C ARG A 193 -3.11 5.90 -19.62
N VAL A 194 -2.21 5.24 -20.34
CA VAL A 194 -2.47 3.86 -20.78
C VAL A 194 -2.51 2.91 -19.59
N VAL A 195 -1.62 3.07 -18.61
CA VAL A 195 -1.61 2.23 -17.39
C VAL A 195 -2.94 2.38 -16.66
N ASP A 196 -3.37 3.60 -16.32
CA ASP A 196 -4.63 3.83 -15.61
C ASP A 196 -5.85 3.26 -16.35
N VAL A 197 -5.93 3.47 -17.67
CA VAL A 197 -7.01 2.95 -18.50
C VAL A 197 -7.02 1.43 -18.50
N VAL A 198 -5.85 0.79 -18.63
CA VAL A 198 -5.70 -0.66 -18.61
C VAL A 198 -6.11 -1.23 -17.24
N ILE A 199 -5.60 -0.66 -16.15
CA ILE A 199 -5.91 -1.12 -14.79
C ILE A 199 -7.40 -0.96 -14.49
N HIS A 200 -7.97 0.21 -14.77
CA HIS A 200 -9.40 0.46 -14.55
C HIS A 200 -10.27 -0.52 -15.34
N ARG A 201 -9.95 -0.70 -16.64
CA ARG A 201 -10.71 -1.59 -17.51
C ARG A 201 -10.63 -3.04 -17.06
N LEU A 202 -9.43 -3.57 -16.80
CA LEU A 202 -9.27 -4.98 -16.43
C LEU A 202 -9.86 -5.26 -15.03
N ARG A 203 -9.84 -4.29 -14.10
CA ARG A 203 -10.60 -4.40 -12.84
C ARG A 203 -12.10 -4.47 -13.08
N LYS A 204 -12.63 -3.65 -13.99
CA LYS A 204 -14.06 -3.68 -14.35
C LYS A 204 -14.45 -5.03 -14.97
N GLU A 205 -13.59 -5.59 -15.81
CA GLU A 205 -13.79 -6.90 -16.44
C GLU A 205 -13.69 -8.06 -15.43
N LEU A 206 -12.84 -7.93 -14.40
CA LEU A 206 -12.70 -8.92 -13.33
C LEU A 206 -13.76 -8.78 -12.22
N ALA A 207 -14.47 -7.65 -12.14
CA ALA A 207 -15.44 -7.37 -11.09
C ALA A 207 -16.54 -8.46 -10.93
N PRO A 208 -17.09 -9.07 -12.00
CA PRO A 208 -18.05 -10.16 -11.88
C PRO A 208 -17.48 -11.44 -11.25
N TYR A 209 -16.15 -11.58 -11.21
CA TYR A 209 -15.46 -12.76 -10.69
C TYR A 209 -14.93 -12.56 -9.27
N ARG A 210 -15.32 -11.48 -8.60
CA ARG A 210 -14.77 -11.13 -7.27
C ARG A 210 -14.95 -12.23 -6.23
N ASP A 211 -16.02 -13.01 -6.32
CA ASP A 211 -16.35 -14.06 -5.35
C ASP A 211 -15.61 -15.38 -5.62
N TYR A 212 -14.81 -15.47 -6.70
CA TYR A 212 -13.97 -16.62 -7.03
C TYR A 212 -12.55 -16.53 -6.43
N PHE A 213 -12.21 -15.40 -5.80
CA PHE A 213 -10.88 -15.09 -5.26
C PHE A 213 -10.98 -14.70 -3.78
#